data_AF-A0A960C8S3-F1
#
_entry.id   AF-A0A960C8S3-F1
#
_cell.length_a   1.000
_cell.length_b   1.000
_cell.length_c   1.000
_cell.angle_alpha   90.00
_cell.angle_beta   90.00
_cell.angle_gamma   90.00
#
_symmetry.space_group_name_H-M   'P 1'
#
loop_
_entity.id
_entity.type
_entity.pdbx_description
1 polymer ?
#
loop_
_entity_poly.entity_id
_entity_poly.type
_entity_poly.pdbx_seq_one_letter_code
_entity_poly.pdbx_strand_id
1 'polypeptide(L)'
;MTGRENIAVIGPPLSGATSLAAALRHRLPGASVLESCDGHVAVAVFVVSAAAPMVGSEVALLEATASRVDAVVAAVSKIDVHRTWRDVLAANRNRVARRCPAVPWVGVAAAPEIGAALVDDLVEVVRTAARSQRGSIETGRQPTTIQRRISRRGHIQHARMQLVAQVRAACATLRAESHRAAAAVSLREVEPFRREVRLRAARVADDLDRAMTTRLAQVADDCGLASSFALPTDCVPELVFPPARQTGLENRLTALLGTAFGVGAAATSDRVLTGMGSPIVDAVEAAAASLTIGVGLGFWLVHTRRLLSARATLDRWIDESSAALRTVLEERVAARLLDAEMELNAPAG
;
A
#
# COMPACT_ATOMS: atom_id res chain seq x y z
N MET A 1 47.53 -3.85 12.56
CA MET A 1 47.12 -2.46 12.87
C MET A 1 45.76 -2.20 12.23
N THR A 2 44.66 -2.35 12.96
CA THR A 2 43.31 -2.10 12.43
C THR A 2 43.08 -0.59 12.34
N GLY A 3 43.36 0.00 11.17
CA GLY A 3 43.05 1.40 10.92
C GLY A 3 41.55 1.68 11.11
N ARG A 4 41.23 2.82 11.75
CA ARG A 4 39.84 3.32 11.83
C ARG A 4 39.34 3.57 10.41
N GLU A 5 38.15 3.10 10.10
CA GLU A 5 37.51 3.36 8.80
C GLU A 5 37.06 4.82 8.75
N ASN A 6 37.43 5.52 7.67
CA ASN A 6 36.93 6.86 7.41
C ASN A 6 35.56 6.76 6.75
N ILE A 7 34.56 7.36 7.39
CA ILE A 7 33.19 7.49 6.90
C ILE A 7 32.94 8.98 6.68
N ALA A 8 32.67 9.38 5.44
CA ALA A 8 32.30 10.77 5.16
C ALA A 8 30.79 10.95 5.25
N VAL A 9 30.32 12.09 5.73
CA VAL A 9 28.92 12.49 5.70
C VAL A 9 28.84 13.77 4.87
N ILE A 10 28.23 13.66 3.69
CA ILE A 10 28.19 14.73 2.70
C ILE A 10 26.74 15.04 2.39
N GLY A 11 26.40 16.31 2.22
CA GLY A 11 25.09 16.72 1.73
C GLY A 11 25.09 18.19 1.35
N PRO A 12 24.05 18.66 0.64
CA PRO A 12 23.86 20.07 0.39
C PRO A 12 23.65 20.84 1.71
N PRO A 13 23.82 22.18 1.70
CA PRO A 13 23.52 23.00 2.86
C PRO A 13 22.12 22.72 3.41
N LEU A 14 21.98 22.73 4.74
CA LEU A 14 20.70 22.48 5.45
C LEU A 14 20.09 21.08 5.26
N SER A 15 20.82 20.12 4.65
CA SER A 15 20.42 18.72 4.56
C SER A 15 20.42 17.97 5.89
N GLY A 16 20.98 18.54 6.97
CA GLY A 16 21.16 17.84 8.24
C GLY A 16 22.38 16.92 8.30
N ALA A 17 23.32 17.04 7.35
CA ALA A 17 24.58 16.28 7.34
C ALA A 17 25.38 16.40 8.65
N THR A 18 25.52 17.61 9.21
CA THR A 18 26.25 17.82 10.48
C THR A 18 25.59 17.11 11.66
N SER A 19 24.26 17.18 11.79
CA SER A 19 23.52 16.46 12.84
C SER A 19 23.68 14.94 12.68
N LEU A 20 23.67 14.44 11.44
CA LEU A 20 23.88 13.02 11.16
C LEU A 20 25.32 12.59 11.45
N ALA A 21 26.31 13.40 11.11
CA ALA A 21 27.71 13.15 11.44
C ALA A 21 27.91 13.05 12.96
N ALA A 22 27.31 13.96 13.74
CA ALA A 22 27.34 13.90 15.19
C ALA A 22 26.70 12.60 15.74
N ALA A 23 25.53 12.22 15.22
CA ALA A 23 24.85 10.98 15.61
C ALA A 23 25.67 9.72 15.26
N LEU A 24 26.29 9.69 14.08
CA LEU A 24 27.14 8.58 13.64
C LEU A 24 28.42 8.45 14.48
N ARG A 25 29.05 9.56 14.89
CA ARG A 25 30.21 9.53 15.80
C ARG A 25 29.89 8.80 17.11
N HIS A 26 28.68 9.00 17.64
CA HIS A 26 28.23 8.33 18.85
C HIS A 26 27.93 6.83 18.63
N ARG A 27 27.35 6.46 17.48
CA ARG A 27 26.92 5.09 17.16
C ARG A 27 28.02 4.22 16.52
N LEU A 28 29.10 4.81 16.03
CA LEU A 28 30.23 4.15 15.36
C LEU A 28 31.57 4.53 16.01
N PRO A 29 31.81 4.19 17.29
CA PRO A 29 33.03 4.60 18.00
C PRO A 29 34.33 4.08 17.36
N GLY A 30 34.27 2.99 16.59
CA GLY A 30 35.41 2.41 15.86
C GLY A 30 35.76 3.11 14.53
N ALA A 31 34.91 4.00 14.04
CA ALA A 31 35.11 4.72 12.77
C ALA A 31 35.50 6.19 12.99
N SER A 32 36.15 6.78 12.01
CA SER A 32 36.41 8.22 11.92
C SER A 32 35.36 8.87 11.03
N VAL A 33 34.47 9.68 11.61
CA VAL A 33 33.37 10.32 10.86
C VAL A 33 33.75 11.74 10.46
N LEU A 34 33.92 11.94 9.16
CA LEU A 34 34.33 13.18 8.50
C LEU A 34 33.13 13.87 7.84
N GLU A 35 33.14 15.19 7.75
CA GLU A 35 32.11 15.97 7.01
C GLU A 35 32.60 16.41 5.61
N SER A 36 33.76 15.89 5.19
CA SER A 36 34.32 16.05 3.85
C SER A 36 34.88 14.72 3.35
N CYS A 37 35.07 14.61 2.03
CA CYS A 37 35.71 13.46 1.38
C CYS A 37 37.22 13.68 1.18
N ASP A 38 37.88 14.38 2.09
CA ASP A 38 39.32 14.67 1.97
C ASP A 38 40.13 13.44 2.38
N GLY A 39 40.80 12.83 1.40
CA GLY A 39 41.57 11.59 1.59
C GLY A 39 40.78 10.32 1.28
N HIS A 40 41.29 9.17 1.74
CA HIS A 40 40.65 7.87 1.51
C HIS A 40 39.45 7.69 2.44
N VAL A 41 38.27 7.48 1.83
CA VAL A 41 36.99 7.29 2.51
C VAL A 41 36.40 5.96 2.07
N ALA A 42 36.16 5.06 3.02
CA ALA A 42 35.63 3.73 2.74
C ALA A 42 34.15 3.77 2.35
N VAL A 43 33.37 4.63 3.02
CA VAL A 43 31.93 4.81 2.77
C VAL A 43 31.58 6.30 2.90
N ALA A 44 30.86 6.85 1.93
CA ALA A 44 30.21 8.15 2.08
C ALA A 44 28.71 8.00 2.34
N VAL A 45 28.21 8.69 3.35
CA VAL A 45 26.78 8.87 3.61
C VAL A 45 26.35 10.17 2.93
N PHE A 46 25.56 10.07 1.86
CA PHE A 46 25.04 11.21 1.14
C PHE A 46 23.66 11.61 1.67
N VAL A 47 23.56 12.77 2.32
CA VAL A 47 22.37 13.20 3.06
C VAL A 47 21.60 14.24 2.24
N VAL A 48 20.29 14.08 2.13
CA VAL A 48 19.37 15.06 1.54
C VAL A 48 18.16 15.27 2.45
N SER A 49 17.55 16.45 2.40
CA SER A 49 16.40 16.79 3.25
C SER A 49 15.11 16.14 2.74
N ALA A 50 14.26 15.62 3.63
CA ALA A 50 12.89 15.20 3.28
C ALA A 50 11.96 16.36 2.86
N ALA A 51 12.42 17.61 2.96
CA ALA A 51 11.61 18.79 2.62
C ALA A 51 11.21 18.85 1.14
N ALA A 52 12.05 18.34 0.23
CA ALA A 52 11.80 18.34 -1.20
C ALA A 52 12.62 17.27 -1.95
N PRO A 53 12.17 16.80 -3.12
CA PRO A 53 12.99 15.99 -4.00
C PRO A 53 14.26 16.71 -4.47
N MET A 54 15.31 15.94 -4.73
CA MET A 54 16.63 16.45 -5.09
C MET A 54 16.61 17.30 -6.34
N VAL A 55 17.35 18.40 -6.33
CA VAL A 55 17.59 19.24 -7.51
C VAL A 55 18.83 18.78 -8.30
N GLY A 56 19.00 19.31 -9.51
CA GLY A 56 20.09 18.89 -10.40
C GLY A 56 21.49 19.04 -9.81
N SER A 57 21.74 20.11 -9.05
CA SER A 57 23.02 20.33 -8.36
C SER A 57 23.31 19.28 -7.28
N GLU A 58 22.29 18.80 -6.58
CA GLU A 58 22.43 17.75 -5.55
C GLU A 58 22.68 16.38 -6.19
N VAL A 59 22.08 16.11 -7.35
CA VAL A 59 22.38 14.91 -8.15
C VAL A 59 23.85 14.95 -8.59
N ALA A 60 24.32 16.09 -9.11
CA ALA A 60 25.72 16.25 -9.51
C ALA A 60 26.69 16.08 -8.33
N LEU A 61 26.32 16.56 -7.13
CA LEU A 61 27.11 16.38 -5.92
C LEU A 61 27.16 14.89 -5.49
N LEU A 62 26.05 14.16 -5.60
CA LEU A 62 26.01 12.72 -5.34
C LEU A 62 26.92 11.97 -6.32
N GLU A 63 26.85 12.27 -7.61
CA GLU A 63 27.69 11.65 -8.64
C GLU A 63 29.18 11.93 -8.39
N ALA A 64 29.53 13.18 -8.07
CA ALA A 64 30.90 13.56 -7.73
C ALA A 64 31.40 12.92 -6.43
N THR A 65 30.49 12.61 -5.50
CA THR A 65 30.84 11.84 -4.29
C THR A 65 31.06 10.38 -4.63
N ALA A 66 30.14 9.78 -5.40
CA ALA A 66 30.20 8.38 -5.80
C ALA A 66 31.44 8.03 -6.65
N SER A 67 32.00 8.99 -7.38
CA SER A 67 33.25 8.80 -8.14
C SER A 67 34.52 8.84 -7.28
N ARG A 68 34.44 9.31 -6.03
CA ARG A 68 35.59 9.49 -5.13
C ARG A 68 35.70 8.43 -4.04
N VAL A 69 34.67 7.62 -3.84
CA VAL A 69 34.58 6.63 -2.76
C VAL A 69 34.14 5.28 -3.27
N ASP A 70 34.49 4.22 -2.56
CA ASP A 70 34.19 2.87 -2.98
C ASP A 70 32.71 2.48 -2.77
N ALA A 71 32.03 3.15 -1.82
CA ALA A 71 30.60 2.97 -1.57
C ALA A 71 29.91 4.25 -1.11
N VAL A 72 28.68 4.44 -1.57
CA VAL A 72 27.79 5.53 -1.12
C VAL A 72 26.51 4.94 -0.53
N VAL A 73 26.07 5.49 0.59
CA VAL A 73 24.76 5.23 1.20
C VAL A 73 23.99 6.54 1.22
N ALA A 74 22.82 6.61 0.58
CA ALA A 74 22.00 7.80 0.59
C ALA A 74 21.05 7.82 1.79
N ALA A 75 20.88 8.99 2.40
CA ALA A 75 20.03 9.21 3.56
C ALA A 75 19.06 10.38 3.31
N VAL A 76 17.76 10.15 3.52
CA VAL A 76 16.75 11.22 3.55
C VAL A 76 16.56 11.62 5.01
N SER A 77 16.98 12.82 5.38
CA SER A 77 16.92 13.34 6.75
C SER A 77 15.60 14.02 7.07
N LYS A 78 15.37 14.36 8.35
CA LYS A 78 14.20 15.11 8.84
C LYS A 78 12.87 14.36 8.60
N ILE A 79 12.90 13.04 8.68
CA ILE A 79 11.71 12.19 8.48
C ILE A 79 10.69 12.32 9.62
N ASP A 80 11.12 12.87 10.76
CA ASP A 80 10.30 13.15 11.94
C ASP A 80 9.32 14.31 11.69
N VAL A 81 9.73 15.33 10.92
CA VAL A 81 8.89 16.50 10.61
C VAL A 81 8.17 16.39 9.26
N HIS A 82 8.69 15.64 8.29
CA HIS A 82 8.12 15.54 6.94
C HIS A 82 7.38 14.23 6.70
N ARG A 83 6.05 14.21 6.85
CA ARG A 83 5.21 12.98 6.73
C ARG A 83 5.30 12.28 5.37
N THR A 84 5.55 13.02 4.29
CA THR A 84 5.65 12.50 2.90
C THR A 84 7.07 12.12 2.49
N TRP A 85 8.00 11.99 3.46
CA TRP A 85 9.41 11.68 3.17
C TRP A 85 9.63 10.43 2.32
N ARG A 86 8.71 9.45 2.38
CA ARG A 86 8.78 8.22 1.55
C ARG A 86 8.59 8.53 0.06
N ASP A 87 7.74 9.48 -0.27
CA ASP A 87 7.52 9.93 -1.66
C ASP A 87 8.77 10.67 -2.17
N VAL A 88 9.37 11.51 -1.32
CA VAL A 88 10.63 12.20 -1.61
C VAL A 88 11.78 11.21 -1.84
N LEU A 89 11.90 10.18 -0.98
CA LEU A 89 12.89 9.12 -1.14
C LEU A 89 12.69 8.38 -2.46
N ALA A 90 11.45 8.00 -2.79
CA ALA A 90 11.13 7.31 -4.04
C ALA A 90 11.47 8.20 -5.26
N ALA A 91 11.12 9.48 -5.21
CA ALA A 91 11.46 10.44 -6.26
C ALA A 91 12.98 10.58 -6.44
N ASN A 92 13.73 10.70 -5.35
CA ASN A 92 15.19 10.82 -5.39
C ASN A 92 15.83 9.57 -5.98
N ARG A 93 15.41 8.38 -5.53
CA ARG A 93 15.86 7.10 -6.06
C ARG A 93 15.65 7.02 -7.57
N ASN A 94 14.45 7.34 -8.05
CA ASN A 94 14.13 7.31 -9.47
C ASN A 94 14.98 8.31 -10.27
N ARG A 95 15.27 9.49 -9.69
CA ARG A 95 16.05 10.54 -10.34
C ARG A 95 17.51 10.15 -10.57
N VAL A 96 18.07 9.34 -9.67
CA VAL A 96 19.47 8.92 -9.71
C VAL A 96 19.67 7.49 -10.22
N ALA A 97 18.60 6.70 -10.39
CA ALA A 97 18.68 5.28 -10.75
C ALA A 97 19.55 4.99 -11.99
N ARG A 98 19.53 5.85 -13.01
CA ARG A 98 20.36 5.68 -14.21
C ARG A 98 21.84 5.99 -14.00
N ARG A 99 22.17 6.84 -13.03
CA ARG A 99 23.53 7.36 -12.79
C ARG A 99 24.22 6.64 -11.63
N CYS A 100 23.43 6.28 -10.61
CA CYS A 100 23.88 5.63 -9.38
C CYS A 100 22.89 4.49 -9.00
N PRO A 101 22.82 3.41 -9.80
CA PRO A 101 21.78 2.37 -9.67
C PRO A 101 21.84 1.56 -8.36
N ALA A 102 23.01 1.46 -7.74
CA ALA A 102 23.26 0.59 -6.60
C ALA A 102 23.30 1.31 -5.24
N VAL A 103 22.89 2.57 -5.16
CA VAL A 103 22.96 3.34 -3.90
C VAL A 103 21.77 3.00 -3.00
N PRO A 104 21.98 2.40 -1.81
CA PRO A 104 20.91 2.18 -0.84
C PRO A 104 20.39 3.51 -0.29
N TRP A 105 19.08 3.57 -0.04
CA TRP A 105 18.39 4.76 0.48
C TRP A 105 17.75 4.46 1.82
N VAL A 106 18.05 5.27 2.84
CA VAL A 106 17.55 5.11 4.21
C VAL A 106 16.91 6.41 4.69
N GLY A 107 15.76 6.35 5.38
CA GLY A 107 15.19 7.51 6.06
C GLY A 107 15.84 7.68 7.44
N VAL A 108 16.21 8.90 7.82
CA VAL A 108 16.88 9.17 9.11
C VAL A 108 16.33 10.40 9.83
N ALA A 109 16.33 10.33 11.15
CA ALA A 109 16.12 11.47 12.03
C ALA A 109 17.26 11.50 13.05
N ALA A 110 18.34 12.23 12.72
CA ALA A 110 19.55 12.27 13.55
C ALA A 110 19.40 13.12 14.81
N ALA A 111 18.66 14.21 14.69
CA ALA A 111 18.35 15.14 15.78
C ALA A 111 16.86 15.50 15.68
N PRO A 112 15.96 14.55 16.00
CA PRO A 112 14.53 14.79 15.89
C PRO A 112 14.06 15.86 16.88
N GLU A 113 13.05 16.64 16.50
CA GLU A 113 12.41 17.59 17.42
C GLU A 113 11.61 16.86 18.51
N ILE A 114 11.03 15.70 18.16
CA ILE A 114 10.22 14.87 19.05
C ILE A 114 10.61 13.39 18.85
N GLY A 115 10.93 12.71 19.94
CA GLY A 115 11.20 11.27 19.96
C GLY A 115 12.69 10.90 19.94
N ALA A 116 12.97 9.61 19.79
CA ALA A 116 14.33 9.08 19.76
C ALA A 116 14.96 9.23 18.36
N ALA A 117 16.28 9.41 18.31
CA ALA A 117 17.01 9.47 17.05
C ALA A 117 16.84 8.15 16.26
N LEU A 118 16.40 8.27 15.01
CA LEU A 118 16.21 7.16 14.07
C LEU A 118 17.40 7.11 13.13
N VAL A 119 18.48 6.48 13.58
CA VAL A 119 19.74 6.33 12.82
C VAL A 119 20.24 4.89 12.75
N ASP A 120 19.62 3.96 13.47
CA ASP A 120 20.12 2.59 13.62
C ASP A 120 20.10 1.81 12.28
N ASP A 121 19.06 1.97 11.46
CA ASP A 121 19.00 1.38 10.11
C ASP A 121 20.14 1.88 9.22
N LEU A 122 20.46 3.18 9.30
CA LEU A 122 21.59 3.75 8.55
C LEU A 122 22.91 3.18 9.06
N VAL A 123 23.08 3.10 10.38
CA VAL A 123 24.28 2.55 11.02
C VAL A 123 24.54 1.12 10.54
N GLU A 124 23.51 0.28 10.47
CA GLU A 124 23.64 -1.10 9.98
C GLU A 124 23.99 -1.16 8.49
N VAL A 125 23.38 -0.32 7.65
CA VAL A 125 23.71 -0.25 6.22
C VAL A 125 25.17 0.21 6.02
N VAL A 126 25.60 1.23 6.76
CA VAL A 126 26.98 1.75 6.69
C VAL A 126 28.00 0.71 7.17
N ARG A 127 27.74 0.01 8.29
CA ARG A 127 28.60 -1.09 8.76
C ARG A 127 28.70 -2.22 7.73
N THR A 128 27.61 -2.52 7.05
CA THR A 128 27.57 -3.57 6.04
C THR A 128 28.34 -3.16 4.79
N ALA A 129 28.20 -1.90 4.35
CA ALA A 129 28.99 -1.34 3.25
C ALA A 129 30.49 -1.34 3.59
N ALA A 130 30.87 -0.86 4.78
CA ALA A 130 32.26 -0.76 5.19
C ALA A 130 32.95 -2.14 5.30
N ARG A 131 32.26 -3.13 5.89
CA ARG A 131 32.73 -4.53 5.91
C ARG A 131 32.93 -5.11 4.51
N SER A 132 32.02 -4.79 3.59
CA SER A 132 32.10 -5.26 2.20
C SER A 132 33.32 -4.66 1.48
N GLN A 133 33.65 -3.39 1.76
CA GLN A 133 34.84 -2.75 1.22
C GLN A 133 36.13 -3.29 1.83
N ARG A 134 36.16 -3.48 3.15
CA ARG A 134 37.31 -4.10 3.83
C ARG A 134 37.61 -5.49 3.27
N GLY A 135 36.59 -6.33 3.10
CA GLY A 135 36.76 -7.65 2.48
C GLY A 135 37.21 -7.57 1.02
N SER A 136 36.81 -6.55 0.27
CA SER A 136 37.24 -6.36 -1.12
C SER A 136 38.71 -5.91 -1.24
N ILE A 137 39.15 -5.05 -0.31
CA ILE A 137 40.54 -4.56 -0.21
C ILE A 137 41.47 -5.69 0.27
N GLU A 138 41.03 -6.49 1.23
CA GLU A 138 41.82 -7.57 1.84
C GLU A 138 41.98 -8.79 0.91
N THR A 139 41.05 -9.01 -0.03
CA THR A 139 41.03 -10.23 -0.85
C THR A 139 41.58 -10.05 -2.27
N GLY A 140 41.85 -8.83 -2.74
CA GLY A 140 42.49 -8.61 -4.05
C GLY A 140 41.96 -9.52 -5.18
N ARG A 141 40.65 -9.42 -5.50
CA ARG A 141 39.89 -10.07 -6.61
C ARG A 141 38.93 -11.24 -6.21
N GLN A 142 37.71 -11.09 -6.73
CA GLN A 142 36.58 -12.03 -6.90
C GLN A 142 35.59 -12.22 -5.71
N PRO A 143 34.32 -11.76 -5.81
CA PRO A 143 33.30 -11.99 -4.79
C PRO A 143 32.84 -13.45 -4.76
N THR A 144 32.84 -14.05 -3.57
CA THR A 144 32.47 -15.45 -3.33
C THR A 144 30.98 -15.71 -3.58
N THR A 145 30.65 -16.96 -3.90
CA THR A 145 29.28 -17.48 -4.15
C THR A 145 28.28 -17.17 -3.03
N ILE A 146 28.75 -17.03 -1.79
CA ILE A 146 27.91 -16.66 -0.63
C ILE A 146 27.45 -15.20 -0.71
N GLN A 147 28.31 -14.29 -1.17
CA GLN A 147 27.99 -12.86 -1.35
C GLN A 147 27.00 -12.64 -2.51
N ARG A 148 27.10 -13.44 -3.59
CA ARG A 148 26.09 -13.47 -4.68
C ARG A 148 24.72 -13.91 -4.17
N ARG A 149 24.66 -14.86 -3.23
CA ARG A 149 23.40 -15.35 -2.63
C ARG A 149 22.71 -14.30 -1.75
N ILE A 150 23.49 -13.50 -1.01
CA ILE A 150 22.97 -12.46 -0.11
C ILE A 150 22.48 -11.23 -0.91
N SER A 151 23.20 -10.82 -1.97
CA SER A 151 22.77 -9.73 -2.87
C SER A 151 21.54 -10.11 -3.72
N ARG A 152 21.44 -11.37 -4.17
CA ARG A 152 20.24 -11.89 -4.84
C ARG A 152 19.02 -11.89 -3.90
N ARG A 153 19.17 -12.28 -2.63
CA ARG A 153 18.09 -12.21 -1.63
C ARG A 153 17.58 -10.78 -1.40
N GLY A 154 18.46 -9.78 -1.40
CA GLY A 154 18.06 -8.37 -1.25
C GLY A 154 17.14 -7.87 -2.37
N HIS A 155 17.43 -8.24 -3.61
CA HIS A 155 16.61 -7.84 -4.77
C HIS A 155 15.25 -8.54 -4.79
N ILE A 156 15.18 -9.82 -4.43
CA ILE A 156 13.93 -10.59 -4.37
C ILE A 156 13.03 -10.07 -3.24
N GLN A 157 13.59 -9.77 -2.06
CA GLN A 157 12.81 -9.17 -0.98
C GLN A 157 12.31 -7.77 -1.35
N HIS A 158 13.08 -6.99 -2.11
CA HIS A 158 12.61 -5.70 -2.62
C HIS A 158 11.47 -5.84 -3.64
N ALA A 159 11.60 -6.77 -4.59
CA ALA A 159 10.56 -7.09 -5.56
C ALA A 159 9.26 -7.54 -4.85
N ARG A 160 9.38 -8.41 -3.83
CA ARG A 160 8.24 -8.85 -3.02
C ARG A 160 7.52 -7.67 -2.35
N MET A 161 8.27 -6.79 -1.69
CA MET A 161 7.68 -5.63 -1.01
C MET A 161 6.95 -4.70 -1.99
N GLN A 162 7.52 -4.47 -3.18
CA GLN A 162 6.90 -3.63 -4.22
C GLN A 162 5.61 -4.26 -4.78
N LEU A 163 5.61 -5.55 -5.09
CA LEU A 163 4.45 -6.24 -5.65
C LEU A 163 3.28 -6.27 -4.65
N VAL A 164 3.55 -6.56 -3.38
CA VAL A 164 2.53 -6.52 -2.33
C VAL A 164 1.95 -5.12 -2.14
N ALA A 165 2.79 -4.08 -2.21
CA ALA A 165 2.31 -2.70 -2.14
C ALA A 165 1.43 -2.35 -3.36
N GLN A 166 1.80 -2.80 -4.56
CA GLN A 166 1.02 -2.59 -5.78
C GLN A 166 -0.34 -3.30 -5.74
N VAL A 167 -0.40 -4.54 -5.23
CA VAL A 167 -1.67 -5.27 -5.00
C VAL A 167 -2.60 -4.46 -4.11
N ARG A 168 -2.07 -3.96 -2.97
CA ARG A 168 -2.84 -3.20 -1.99
C ARG A 168 -3.35 -1.90 -2.57
N ALA A 169 -2.53 -1.18 -3.33
CA ALA A 169 -2.93 0.04 -4.01
C ALA A 169 -4.05 -0.21 -5.03
N ALA A 170 -3.92 -1.24 -5.88
CA ALA A 170 -4.94 -1.59 -6.87
C ALA A 170 -6.28 -1.99 -6.22
N CYS A 171 -6.24 -2.78 -5.16
CA CYS A 171 -7.44 -3.16 -4.40
C CYS A 171 -8.10 -1.96 -3.71
N ALA A 172 -7.30 -1.04 -3.15
CA ALA A 172 -7.82 0.18 -2.53
C ALA A 172 -8.50 1.10 -3.55
N THR A 173 -7.92 1.25 -4.75
CA THR A 173 -8.53 2.00 -5.85
C THR A 173 -9.85 1.37 -6.30
N LEU A 174 -9.86 0.06 -6.57
CA LEU A 174 -11.08 -0.66 -6.96
C LEU A 174 -12.19 -0.49 -5.92
N ARG A 175 -11.85 -0.59 -4.63
CA ARG A 175 -12.79 -0.40 -3.52
C ARG A 175 -13.34 1.02 -3.49
N ALA A 176 -12.48 2.03 -3.57
CA ALA A 176 -12.89 3.44 -3.54
C ALA A 176 -13.79 3.80 -4.72
N GLU A 177 -13.49 3.30 -5.92
CA GLU A 177 -14.31 3.50 -7.12
C GLU A 177 -15.65 2.76 -7.02
N SER A 178 -15.64 1.54 -6.46
CA SER A 178 -16.86 0.76 -6.26
C SER A 178 -17.81 1.44 -5.26
N HIS A 179 -17.31 1.95 -4.12
CA HIS A 179 -18.16 2.71 -3.19
C HIS A 179 -18.68 4.02 -3.81
N ARG A 180 -17.86 4.72 -4.59
CA ARG A 180 -18.31 5.92 -5.31
C ARG A 180 -19.43 5.60 -6.28
N ALA A 181 -19.30 4.53 -7.07
CA ALA A 181 -20.34 4.11 -8.00
C ALA A 181 -21.59 3.59 -7.27
N ALA A 182 -21.43 2.90 -6.15
CA ALA A 182 -22.54 2.40 -5.33
C ALA A 182 -23.47 3.51 -4.79
N ALA A 183 -22.96 4.74 -4.65
CA ALA A 183 -23.76 5.87 -4.20
C ALA A 183 -24.89 6.26 -5.18
N ALA A 184 -24.77 5.90 -6.46
CA ALA A 184 -25.72 6.23 -7.52
C ALA A 184 -26.62 5.04 -7.95
N VAL A 185 -26.44 3.85 -7.35
CA VAL A 185 -27.13 2.62 -7.78
C VAL A 185 -28.54 2.53 -7.20
N SER A 186 -29.54 2.33 -8.05
CA SER A 186 -30.91 2.03 -7.61
C SER A 186 -31.09 0.56 -7.22
N LEU A 187 -32.16 0.24 -6.46
CA LEU A 187 -32.46 -1.14 -6.04
C LEU A 187 -32.57 -2.14 -7.21
N ARG A 188 -32.96 -1.69 -8.41
CA ARG A 188 -33.11 -2.53 -9.61
C ARG A 188 -31.77 -2.82 -10.29
N GLU A 189 -30.75 -2.02 -10.03
CA GLU A 189 -29.45 -2.06 -10.71
C GLU A 189 -28.37 -2.78 -9.89
N VAL A 190 -28.72 -3.30 -8.71
CA VAL A 190 -27.77 -3.96 -7.79
C VAL A 190 -27.06 -5.15 -8.44
N GLU A 191 -27.77 -6.01 -9.16
CA GLU A 191 -27.15 -7.19 -9.80
C GLU A 191 -26.29 -6.83 -11.03
N PRO A 192 -26.74 -5.96 -11.95
CA PRO A 192 -25.88 -5.38 -12.98
C PRO A 192 -24.60 -4.74 -12.42
N PHE A 193 -24.73 -3.98 -11.32
CA PHE A 193 -23.60 -3.35 -10.64
C PHE A 193 -22.63 -4.38 -10.06
N ARG A 194 -23.12 -5.43 -9.40
CA ARG A 194 -22.26 -6.53 -8.91
C ARG A 194 -21.50 -7.20 -10.04
N ARG A 195 -22.15 -7.45 -11.18
CA ARG A 195 -21.49 -7.99 -12.37
C ARG A 195 -20.39 -7.07 -12.88
N GLU A 196 -20.62 -5.77 -12.92
CA GLU A 196 -19.60 -4.79 -13.31
C GLU A 196 -18.40 -4.79 -12.34
N VAL A 197 -18.64 -4.82 -11.03
CA VAL A 197 -17.56 -4.91 -10.03
C VAL A 197 -16.75 -6.20 -10.19
N ARG A 198 -17.40 -7.34 -10.45
CA ARG A 198 -16.71 -8.61 -10.74
C ARG A 198 -15.85 -8.51 -12.01
N LEU A 199 -16.37 -7.90 -13.08
CA LEU A 199 -15.62 -7.68 -14.32
C LEU A 199 -14.41 -6.76 -14.10
N ARG A 200 -14.57 -5.68 -13.32
CA ARG A 200 -13.44 -4.80 -12.96
C ARG A 200 -12.39 -5.51 -12.12
N ALA A 201 -12.82 -6.30 -11.13
CA ALA A 201 -11.91 -7.11 -10.32
C ALA A 201 -11.11 -8.09 -11.18
N ALA A 202 -11.75 -8.75 -12.16
CA ALA A 202 -11.07 -9.64 -13.10
C ALA A 202 -10.04 -8.89 -13.97
N ARG A 203 -10.38 -7.68 -14.46
CA ARG A 203 -9.43 -6.83 -15.20
C ARG A 203 -8.23 -6.43 -14.34
N VAL A 204 -8.45 -6.01 -13.09
CA VAL A 204 -7.37 -5.68 -12.15
C VAL A 204 -6.46 -6.87 -11.89
N ALA A 205 -7.02 -8.07 -11.74
CA ALA A 205 -6.25 -9.29 -11.58
C ALA A 205 -5.37 -9.58 -12.80
N ASP A 206 -5.91 -9.44 -14.01
CA ASP A 206 -5.20 -9.66 -15.27
C ASP A 206 -4.10 -8.59 -15.53
N ASP A 207 -4.39 -7.32 -15.22
CA ASP A 207 -3.43 -6.22 -15.29
C ASP A 207 -2.26 -6.45 -14.34
N LEU A 208 -2.55 -6.87 -13.09
CA LEU A 208 -1.52 -7.19 -12.12
C LEU A 208 -0.73 -8.42 -12.54
N ASP A 209 -1.37 -9.43 -13.13
CA ASP A 209 -0.68 -10.62 -13.62
C ASP A 209 0.34 -10.28 -14.71
N ARG A 210 -0.07 -9.45 -15.68
CA ARG A 210 0.82 -8.91 -16.72
C ARG A 210 1.96 -8.08 -16.13
N ALA A 211 1.67 -7.24 -15.13
CA ALA A 211 2.69 -6.44 -14.45
C ALA A 211 3.69 -7.31 -13.68
N MET A 212 3.22 -8.36 -12.99
CA MET A 212 4.07 -9.33 -12.30
C MET A 212 4.99 -10.08 -13.27
N THR A 213 4.42 -10.63 -14.36
CA THR A 213 5.19 -11.32 -15.40
C THR A 213 6.29 -10.40 -15.96
N THR A 214 5.94 -9.16 -16.28
CA THR A 214 6.90 -8.17 -16.79
C THR A 214 8.00 -7.86 -15.77
N ARG A 215 7.64 -7.71 -14.49
CA ARG A 215 8.59 -7.38 -13.43
C ARG A 215 9.52 -8.54 -13.09
N LEU A 216 9.01 -9.77 -13.07
CA LEU A 216 9.83 -10.97 -12.86
C LEU A 216 10.80 -11.19 -14.02
N ALA A 217 10.37 -10.97 -15.27
CA ALA A 217 11.26 -10.99 -16.43
C ALA A 217 12.41 -9.98 -16.30
N GLN A 218 12.12 -8.74 -15.90
CA GLN A 218 13.14 -7.72 -15.63
C GLN A 218 14.14 -8.17 -14.55
N VAL A 219 13.66 -8.77 -13.45
CA VAL A 219 14.54 -9.26 -12.38
C VAL A 219 15.42 -10.43 -12.86
N ALA A 220 14.89 -11.30 -13.72
CA ALA A 220 15.65 -12.39 -14.33
C ALA A 220 16.74 -11.85 -15.28
N ASP A 221 16.44 -10.82 -16.07
CA ASP A 221 17.39 -10.12 -16.94
C ASP A 221 18.49 -9.43 -16.13
N ASP A 222 18.13 -8.69 -15.07
CA ASP A 222 19.08 -8.05 -14.15
C ASP A 222 20.03 -9.07 -13.49
N CYS A 223 19.57 -10.33 -13.36
CA CYS A 223 20.34 -11.44 -12.81
C CYS A 223 21.08 -12.28 -13.87
N GLY A 224 20.93 -11.97 -15.16
CA GLY A 224 21.58 -12.65 -16.29
C GLY A 224 21.03 -14.05 -16.60
N LEU A 225 19.75 -14.31 -16.34
CA LEU A 225 19.11 -15.64 -16.42
C LEU A 225 18.13 -15.79 -17.60
N ALA A 226 18.36 -15.01 -18.66
CA ALA A 226 17.42 -14.66 -19.73
C ALA A 226 16.86 -15.81 -20.61
N SER A 227 16.81 -17.05 -20.17
CA SER A 227 16.31 -18.17 -21.01
C SER A 227 15.47 -19.24 -20.30
N SER A 228 15.32 -19.22 -18.97
CA SER A 228 14.60 -20.29 -18.25
C SER A 228 13.24 -19.87 -17.67
N PHE A 229 12.94 -18.58 -17.61
CA PHE A 229 11.80 -18.05 -16.86
C PHE A 229 10.51 -18.04 -17.71
N ALA A 230 10.06 -19.20 -18.17
CA ALA A 230 8.74 -19.37 -18.76
C ALA A 230 7.80 -19.93 -17.69
N LEU A 231 7.34 -19.08 -16.76
CA LEU A 231 6.40 -19.48 -15.72
C LEU A 231 5.13 -20.09 -16.34
N PRO A 232 4.64 -21.24 -15.85
CA PRO A 232 3.36 -21.79 -16.28
C PRO A 232 2.23 -20.79 -16.04
N THR A 233 1.49 -20.46 -17.10
CA THR A 233 0.35 -19.53 -17.07
C THR A 233 -0.90 -20.13 -16.39
N ASP A 234 -0.87 -21.41 -16.03
CA ASP A 234 -2.09 -22.24 -16.01
C ASP A 234 -2.82 -22.41 -14.68
N CYS A 235 -2.48 -21.69 -13.62
CA CYS A 235 -3.35 -21.67 -12.44
C CYS A 235 -3.92 -20.26 -12.26
N VAL A 236 -5.05 -19.97 -12.91
CA VAL A 236 -5.94 -18.87 -12.53
C VAL A 236 -6.82 -19.39 -11.39
N PRO A 237 -6.50 -19.11 -10.11
CA PRO A 237 -7.46 -19.37 -9.05
C PRO A 237 -8.74 -18.60 -9.36
N GLU A 238 -9.85 -19.33 -9.40
CA GLU A 238 -11.16 -18.75 -9.62
C GLU A 238 -11.41 -17.69 -8.54
N LEU A 239 -11.75 -16.47 -8.95
CA LEU A 239 -12.11 -15.41 -8.03
C LEU A 239 -13.43 -15.77 -7.35
N VAL A 240 -13.35 -16.42 -6.18
CA VAL A 240 -14.53 -16.78 -5.39
C VAL A 240 -15.06 -15.53 -4.70
N PHE A 241 -16.09 -14.93 -5.30
CA PHE A 241 -16.80 -13.81 -4.68
C PHE A 241 -17.84 -14.32 -3.68
N PRO A 242 -18.03 -13.62 -2.55
CA PRO A 242 -19.05 -13.99 -1.58
C PRO A 242 -20.45 -13.98 -2.22
N PRO A 243 -21.29 -15.00 -1.95
CA PRO A 243 -22.66 -15.01 -2.43
C PRO A 243 -23.45 -13.88 -1.76
N ALA A 244 -24.36 -13.27 -2.51
CA ALA A 244 -25.27 -12.30 -1.94
C ALA A 244 -26.19 -12.99 -0.92
N ARG A 245 -26.14 -12.59 0.36
CA ARG A 245 -27.09 -13.10 1.38
C ARG A 245 -28.53 -12.88 0.90
N GLN A 246 -29.31 -13.96 0.83
CA GLN A 246 -30.75 -13.88 0.55
C GLN A 246 -31.49 -13.40 1.80
N THR A 247 -31.77 -12.10 1.89
CA THR A 247 -32.51 -11.45 2.99
C THR A 247 -34.03 -11.59 2.88
N GLY A 248 -34.52 -12.59 2.13
CA GLY A 248 -35.94 -12.73 1.77
C GLY A 248 -36.88 -12.89 2.98
N LEU A 249 -36.42 -13.56 4.04
CA LEU A 249 -37.24 -13.86 5.22
C LEU A 249 -37.37 -12.67 6.17
N GLU A 250 -36.27 -11.97 6.47
CA GLU A 250 -36.29 -10.72 7.24
C GLU A 250 -37.08 -9.61 6.52
N ASN A 251 -37.00 -9.54 5.20
CA ASN A 251 -37.75 -8.57 4.40
C ASN A 251 -39.27 -8.80 4.41
N ARG A 252 -39.71 -10.06 4.58
CA ARG A 252 -41.13 -10.43 4.72
C ARG A 252 -41.64 -10.15 6.13
N LEU A 253 -40.84 -10.45 7.15
CA LEU A 253 -41.17 -10.12 8.55
C LEU A 253 -41.28 -8.61 8.76
N THR A 254 -40.34 -7.83 8.22
CA THR A 254 -40.36 -6.37 8.32
C THR A 254 -41.54 -5.75 7.56
N ALA A 255 -41.93 -6.35 6.42
CA ALA A 255 -43.12 -5.93 5.69
C ALA A 255 -44.41 -6.20 6.49
N LEU A 256 -44.54 -7.40 7.06
CA LEU A 256 -45.69 -7.77 7.90
C LEU A 256 -45.80 -6.88 9.15
N LEU A 257 -44.68 -6.59 9.81
CA LEU A 257 -44.64 -5.70 10.98
C LEU A 257 -44.98 -4.25 10.61
N GLY A 258 -44.45 -3.75 9.48
CA GLY A 258 -44.73 -2.41 8.98
C GLY A 258 -46.20 -2.24 8.58
N THR A 259 -46.80 -3.26 7.95
CA THR A 259 -48.24 -3.26 7.66
C THR A 259 -49.09 -3.32 8.93
N ALA A 260 -48.71 -4.14 9.92
CA ALA A 260 -49.43 -4.21 11.19
C ALA A 260 -49.35 -2.90 11.99
N PHE A 261 -48.18 -2.24 11.98
CA PHE A 261 -48.00 -0.94 12.63
C PHE A 261 -48.78 0.18 11.93
N GLY A 262 -48.77 0.24 10.59
CA GLY A 262 -49.54 1.22 9.83
C GLY A 262 -51.06 1.10 10.06
N VAL A 263 -51.57 -0.13 10.17
CA VAL A 263 -52.96 -0.41 10.53
C VAL A 263 -53.26 0.00 11.98
N GLY A 264 -52.36 -0.30 12.92
CA GLY A 264 -52.50 0.08 14.33
C GLY A 264 -52.51 1.59 14.56
N ALA A 265 -51.64 2.34 13.89
CA ALA A 265 -51.56 3.79 14.00
C ALA A 265 -52.82 4.49 13.44
N ALA A 266 -53.39 3.97 12.35
CA ALA A 266 -54.66 4.47 11.82
C ALA A 266 -55.79 4.28 12.85
N ALA A 267 -55.88 3.10 13.47
CA ALA A 267 -56.91 2.80 14.47
C ALA A 267 -56.80 3.61 15.78
N THR A 268 -55.59 3.97 16.21
CA THR A 268 -55.41 4.82 17.41
C THR A 268 -55.67 6.30 17.14
N SER A 269 -55.42 6.76 15.91
CA SER A 269 -55.68 8.14 15.49
C SER A 269 -57.18 8.43 15.39
N ASP A 270 -57.95 7.45 14.89
CA ASP A 270 -59.41 7.48 14.77
C ASP A 270 -60.10 7.70 16.13
N ARG A 271 -59.54 7.15 17.22
CA ARG A 271 -60.06 7.32 18.59
C ARG A 271 -59.86 8.72 19.19
N VAL A 272 -58.88 9.48 18.73
CA VAL A 272 -58.62 10.84 19.24
C VAL A 272 -59.55 11.86 18.58
N LEU A 273 -59.94 11.61 17.32
CA LEU A 273 -60.85 12.48 16.56
C LEU A 273 -62.33 12.24 16.90
N THR A 274 -62.72 11.02 17.26
CA THR A 274 -64.08 10.66 17.70
C THR A 274 -64.48 11.25 19.06
N GLY A 275 -63.56 11.88 19.80
CA GLY A 275 -63.82 12.56 21.08
C GLY A 275 -64.47 13.95 20.98
N MET A 276 -64.58 14.54 19.78
CA MET A 276 -65.24 15.83 19.54
C MET A 276 -66.46 15.61 18.63
N GLY A 277 -67.66 15.90 19.14
CA GLY A 277 -68.92 15.36 18.60
C GLY A 277 -69.42 15.91 17.25
N SER A 278 -69.97 14.97 16.45
CA SER A 278 -70.94 15.08 15.32
C SER A 278 -70.43 15.51 13.93
N PRO A 279 -71.01 15.07 12.78
CA PRO A 279 -71.87 13.91 12.47
C PRO A 279 -71.13 12.84 11.62
N ILE A 280 -71.71 11.64 11.54
CA ILE A 280 -71.09 10.38 11.07
C ILE A 280 -70.52 10.42 9.63
N VAL A 281 -70.90 11.40 8.81
CA VAL A 281 -70.47 11.52 7.40
C VAL A 281 -69.05 12.13 7.29
N ASP A 282 -68.71 13.10 8.15
CA ASP A 282 -67.36 13.68 8.22
C ASP A 282 -66.36 12.71 8.85
N ALA A 283 -66.86 11.80 9.70
CA ALA A 283 -66.06 10.76 10.34
C ALA A 283 -65.55 9.71 9.35
N VAL A 284 -66.34 9.33 8.34
CA VAL A 284 -65.94 8.33 7.34
C VAL A 284 -64.86 8.90 6.40
N GLU A 285 -64.99 10.16 5.97
CA GLU A 285 -63.96 10.82 5.16
C GLU A 285 -62.66 11.03 5.96
N ALA A 286 -62.75 11.44 7.23
CA ALA A 286 -61.60 11.57 8.12
C ALA A 286 -60.91 10.22 8.42
N ALA A 287 -61.69 9.14 8.58
CA ALA A 287 -61.17 7.78 8.75
C ALA A 287 -60.47 7.28 7.49
N ALA A 288 -61.02 7.55 6.29
CA ALA A 288 -60.38 7.22 5.02
C ALA A 288 -59.07 8.01 4.81
N ALA A 289 -59.07 9.30 5.16
CA ALA A 289 -57.88 10.15 5.06
C ALA A 289 -56.76 9.68 6.02
N SER A 290 -57.08 9.36 7.28
CA SER A 290 -56.08 8.87 8.24
C SER A 290 -55.53 7.48 7.87
N LEU A 291 -56.36 6.60 7.32
CA LEU A 291 -55.93 5.29 6.82
C LEU A 291 -54.94 5.43 5.65
N THR A 292 -55.23 6.30 4.67
CA THR A 292 -54.32 6.53 3.54
C THR A 292 -52.98 7.14 3.98
N ILE A 293 -53.01 8.09 4.93
CA ILE A 293 -51.80 8.68 5.52
C ILE A 293 -50.98 7.61 6.29
N GLY A 294 -51.64 6.78 7.11
CA GLY A 294 -50.99 5.71 7.87
C GLY A 294 -50.34 4.65 6.98
N VAL A 295 -51.04 4.25 5.90
CA VAL A 295 -50.51 3.33 4.88
C VAL A 295 -49.32 3.97 4.13
N GLY A 296 -49.42 5.25 3.78
CA GLY A 296 -48.35 6.00 3.12
C GLY A 296 -47.08 6.09 3.98
N LEU A 297 -47.22 6.43 5.27
CA LEU A 297 -46.12 6.48 6.24
C LEU A 297 -45.50 5.10 6.47
N GLY A 298 -46.32 4.05 6.61
CA GLY A 298 -45.85 2.67 6.74
C GLY A 298 -45.07 2.20 5.51
N PHE A 299 -45.58 2.50 4.32
CA PHE A 299 -44.89 2.25 3.06
C PHE A 299 -43.55 3.02 2.99
N TRP A 300 -43.55 4.30 3.35
CA TRP A 300 -42.34 5.13 3.35
C TRP A 300 -41.28 4.61 4.33
N LEU A 301 -41.65 4.23 5.55
CA LEU A 301 -40.73 3.67 6.55
C LEU A 301 -40.11 2.34 6.09
N VAL A 302 -40.93 1.44 5.54
CA VAL A 302 -40.45 0.16 5.00
C VAL A 302 -39.55 0.41 3.79
N HIS A 303 -39.92 1.35 2.91
CA HIS A 303 -39.15 1.69 1.72
C HIS A 303 -37.77 2.28 2.07
N THR A 304 -37.75 3.29 2.95
CA THR A 304 -36.51 3.92 3.45
C THR A 304 -35.60 2.93 4.17
N ARG A 305 -36.15 2.09 5.06
CA ARG A 305 -35.35 1.05 5.75
C ARG A 305 -34.83 -0.01 4.80
N ARG A 306 -35.60 -0.41 3.78
CA ARG A 306 -35.14 -1.32 2.72
C ARG A 306 -34.02 -0.71 1.90
N LEU A 307 -34.10 0.58 1.55
CA LEU A 307 -33.03 1.30 0.86
C LEU A 307 -31.74 1.33 1.70
N LEU A 308 -31.84 1.66 2.99
CA LEU A 308 -30.69 1.68 3.90
C LEU A 308 -30.07 0.29 4.08
N SER A 309 -30.89 -0.75 4.26
CA SER A 309 -30.40 -2.13 4.41
C SER A 309 -29.77 -2.66 3.13
N ALA A 310 -30.35 -2.35 1.97
CA ALA A 310 -29.79 -2.75 0.67
C ALA A 310 -28.44 -2.08 0.44
N ARG A 311 -28.30 -0.80 0.80
CA ARG A 311 -27.04 -0.05 0.70
C ARG A 311 -25.97 -0.62 1.64
N ALA A 312 -26.31 -0.85 2.91
CA ALA A 312 -25.39 -1.46 3.87
C ALA A 312 -24.93 -2.88 3.44
N THR A 313 -25.84 -3.65 2.83
CA THR A 313 -25.51 -4.97 2.26
C THR A 313 -24.57 -4.84 1.06
N LEU A 314 -24.77 -3.83 0.21
CA LEU A 314 -23.93 -3.58 -0.95
C LEU A 314 -22.53 -3.12 -0.54
N ASP A 315 -22.41 -2.18 0.41
CA ASP A 315 -21.13 -1.70 0.93
C ASP A 315 -20.35 -2.85 1.59
N ARG A 316 -21.01 -3.68 2.40
CA ARG A 316 -20.39 -4.88 2.96
C ARG A 316 -19.92 -5.86 1.89
N TRP A 317 -20.74 -6.08 0.85
CA TRP A 317 -20.36 -6.95 -0.25
C TRP A 317 -19.16 -6.42 -1.04
N ILE A 318 -19.06 -5.10 -1.25
CA ILE A 318 -17.88 -4.46 -1.87
C ILE A 318 -16.64 -4.70 -1.00
N ASP A 319 -16.78 -4.53 0.31
CA ASP A 319 -15.70 -4.73 1.27
C ASP A 319 -15.18 -6.18 1.24
N GLU A 320 -16.09 -7.15 1.35
CA GLU A 320 -15.78 -8.58 1.30
C GLU A 320 -15.18 -8.97 -0.05
N SER A 321 -15.70 -8.45 -1.16
CA SER A 321 -15.18 -8.72 -2.51
C SER A 321 -13.77 -8.15 -2.71
N SER A 322 -13.51 -6.94 -2.22
CA SER A 322 -12.17 -6.32 -2.27
C SER A 322 -11.15 -7.07 -1.42
N ALA A 323 -11.58 -7.59 -0.26
CA ALA A 323 -10.74 -8.39 0.62
C ALA A 323 -10.42 -9.76 0.00
N ALA A 324 -11.42 -10.44 -0.58
CA ALA A 324 -11.24 -11.70 -1.29
C ALA A 324 -10.27 -11.55 -2.47
N LEU A 325 -10.44 -10.51 -3.29
CA LEU A 325 -9.52 -10.19 -4.38
C LEU A 325 -8.09 -9.98 -3.87
N ARG A 326 -7.90 -9.20 -2.80
CA ARG A 326 -6.58 -8.96 -2.22
C ARG A 326 -5.91 -10.26 -1.78
N THR A 327 -6.64 -11.14 -1.09
CA THR A 327 -6.12 -12.42 -0.63
C THR A 327 -5.66 -13.28 -1.80
N VAL A 328 -6.49 -13.44 -2.84
CA VAL A 328 -6.15 -14.22 -4.03
C VAL A 328 -4.91 -13.65 -4.74
N LEU A 329 -4.82 -12.32 -4.86
CA LEU A 329 -3.66 -11.68 -5.50
C LEU A 329 -2.39 -11.78 -4.66
N GLU A 330 -2.47 -11.61 -3.34
CA GLU A 330 -1.32 -11.77 -2.43
C GLU A 330 -0.80 -13.22 -2.44
N GLU A 331 -1.70 -14.21 -2.48
CA GLU A 331 -1.35 -15.64 -2.61
C GLU A 331 -0.67 -15.92 -3.95
N ARG A 332 -1.17 -15.34 -5.04
CA ARG A 332 -0.58 -15.51 -6.39
C ARG A 332 0.79 -14.87 -6.53
N VAL A 333 0.98 -13.68 -5.94
CA VAL A 333 2.30 -13.04 -5.81
C VAL A 333 3.26 -13.95 -5.07
N ALA A 334 2.82 -14.54 -3.94
CA ALA A 334 3.64 -15.44 -3.15
C ALA A 334 4.03 -16.71 -3.92
N ALA A 335 3.08 -17.33 -4.63
CA ALA A 335 3.32 -18.52 -5.44
C ALA A 335 4.33 -18.25 -6.56
N ARG A 336 4.12 -17.19 -7.37
CA ARG A 336 5.04 -16.87 -8.47
C ARG A 336 6.43 -16.44 -8.00
N LEU A 337 6.53 -15.75 -6.87
CA LEU A 337 7.84 -15.43 -6.28
C LEU A 337 8.56 -16.68 -5.76
N LEU A 338 7.83 -17.65 -5.22
CA LEU A 338 8.41 -18.91 -4.76
C LEU A 338 8.92 -19.73 -5.94
N ASP A 339 8.15 -19.85 -7.02
CA ASP A 339 8.57 -20.51 -8.25
C ASP A 339 9.84 -19.83 -8.82
N ALA A 340 9.86 -18.49 -8.80
CA ALA A 340 11.03 -17.73 -9.21
C ALA A 340 12.27 -18.00 -8.36
N GLU A 341 12.10 -18.02 -7.04
CA GLU A 341 13.18 -18.35 -6.09
C GLU A 341 13.70 -19.78 -6.30
N MET A 342 12.83 -20.72 -6.65
CA MET A 342 13.21 -22.12 -6.92
C MET A 342 14.05 -22.23 -8.20
N GLU A 343 13.65 -21.60 -9.29
CA GLU A 343 14.43 -21.56 -10.54
C GLU A 343 15.79 -20.85 -10.35
N LEU A 344 15.81 -19.76 -9.59
CA LEU A 344 17.03 -19.03 -9.24
C LEU A 344 18.04 -19.85 -8.42
N ASN A 345 17.55 -20.85 -7.68
CA ASN A 345 18.35 -21.72 -6.82
C ASN A 345 18.66 -23.08 -7.47
N ALA A 346 18.13 -23.38 -8.65
CA ALA A 346 18.47 -24.59 -9.37
C ALA A 346 19.97 -24.58 -9.74
N PRO A 347 20.70 -25.69 -9.53
CA PRO A 347 22.10 -25.78 -9.93
C PRO A 347 22.20 -25.61 -11.45
N ALA A 348 23.09 -24.73 -11.90
CA ALA A 348 23.43 -24.62 -13.32
C ALA A 348 23.97 -25.98 -13.77
N GLY A 349 23.24 -26.64 -14.68
CA GLY A 349 23.62 -27.90 -15.30
C GLY A 349 24.80 -27.76 -16.23
#